data_AF-A0A5K1FKW1-F1
#
_entry.id   AF-A0A5K1FKW1-F1
#
_cell.length_a   1.000
_cell.length_b   1.000
_cell.length_c   1.000
_cell.angle_alpha   90.00
_cell.angle_beta   90.00
_cell.angle_gamma   90.00
#
_symmetry.space_group_name_H-M   'P 1'
#
loop_
_entity.id
_entity.type
_entity.pdbx_description
1 polymer ?
#
loop_
_entity_poly.entity_id
_entity_poly.type
_entity_poly.pdbx_seq_one_letter_code
_entity_poly.pdbx_strand_id
1 'polypeptide(L)'
;PFPLKFQREREREMEKEGSLRLRRIAMKKEEVEALEFIEEMTSHVDEVQQMVLDDILSTNANAEYLQRHGIFGGSTDLKTFKSKLPIIEYQDILPDVRRIANGDPSPIFSAQPVTEFLT
;
A
#
# COMPACT_ATOMS: atom_id res chain seq x y z
N PRO A 1 -5.43 -2.51 -50.49
CA PRO A 1 -5.13 -3.79 -49.81
C PRO A 1 -4.18 -3.58 -48.62
N PHE A 2 -4.62 -3.93 -47.40
CA PHE A 2 -3.74 -3.93 -46.24
C PHE A 2 -2.69 -5.05 -46.36
N PRO A 3 -1.43 -4.86 -45.92
CA PRO A 3 -0.40 -5.88 -46.09
C PRO A 3 -0.68 -7.14 -45.26
N LEU A 4 -0.45 -8.33 -45.85
CA LEU A 4 -0.70 -9.66 -45.26
C LEU A 4 -0.06 -9.90 -43.89
N LYS A 5 1.00 -9.16 -43.53
CA LYS A 5 1.63 -9.23 -42.20
C LYS A 5 0.72 -8.62 -41.11
N PHE A 6 0.08 -7.49 -41.41
CA PHE A 6 -0.85 -6.83 -40.49
C PHE A 6 -2.18 -7.58 -40.32
N GLN A 7 -2.58 -8.38 -41.32
CA GLN A 7 -3.76 -9.24 -41.21
C GLN A 7 -3.52 -10.39 -40.22
N ARG A 8 -2.37 -11.07 -40.33
CA ARG A 8 -1.99 -12.17 -39.43
C ARG A 8 -1.69 -11.74 -37.99
N GLU A 9 -1.27 -10.49 -37.78
CA GLU A 9 -1.10 -9.94 -36.42
C GLU A 9 -2.45 -9.67 -35.78
N ARG A 10 -3.38 -9.05 -36.50
CA ARG A 10 -4.75 -8.80 -36.01
C ARG A 10 -5.51 -10.08 -35.69
N GLU A 11 -5.40 -11.11 -36.52
CA GLU A 11 -6.02 -12.42 -36.26
C GLU A 11 -5.50 -13.05 -34.96
N ARG A 12 -4.18 -12.96 -34.70
CA ARG A 12 -3.56 -13.45 -33.46
C ARG A 12 -3.96 -12.65 -32.22
N GLU A 13 -4.15 -11.34 -32.36
CA GLU A 13 -4.66 -10.49 -31.27
C GLU A 13 -6.12 -10.79 -30.94
N MET A 14 -6.98 -10.94 -31.95
CA MET A 14 -8.38 -11.30 -31.75
C MET A 14 -8.54 -12.70 -31.13
N GLU A 15 -7.70 -13.67 -31.52
CA GLU A 15 -7.71 -15.01 -30.93
C GLU A 15 -7.24 -14.98 -29.45
N LYS A 16 -6.20 -14.18 -29.15
CA LYS A 16 -5.77 -13.94 -27.76
C LYS A 16 -6.85 -13.27 -26.93
N GLU A 17 -7.48 -12.21 -27.44
CA GLU A 17 -8.61 -11.55 -26.77
C GLU A 17 -9.79 -12.50 -26.54
N GLY A 18 -10.14 -13.33 -27.53
CA GLY A 18 -11.19 -14.34 -27.41
C GLY A 18 -10.87 -15.38 -26.32
N SER A 19 -9.63 -15.87 -26.30
CA SER A 19 -9.14 -16.81 -25.28
C SER A 19 -9.15 -16.21 -23.87
N LEU A 20 -8.73 -14.94 -23.73
CA LEU A 20 -8.76 -14.20 -22.46
C LEU A 20 -10.19 -13.99 -21.96
N ARG A 21 -11.14 -13.66 -22.85
CA ARG A 21 -12.56 -13.52 -22.52
C ARG A 21 -13.17 -14.85 -22.05
N LEU A 22 -12.89 -15.94 -22.74
CA LEU A 22 -13.38 -17.28 -22.34
C LEU A 22 -12.81 -17.72 -20.99
N ARG A 23 -11.53 -17.41 -20.72
CA ARG A 23 -10.93 -17.65 -19.39
C ARG A 23 -11.65 -16.86 -18.30
N ARG A 24 -11.93 -15.57 -18.51
CA ARG A 24 -12.70 -14.75 -17.55
C ARG A 24 -14.10 -15.31 -17.29
N ILE A 25 -14.79 -15.81 -18.31
CA ILE A 25 -16.13 -16.41 -18.16
C ILE A 25 -16.07 -17.73 -17.37
N ALA A 26 -14.98 -18.49 -17.48
CA ALA A 26 -14.79 -19.76 -16.78
C ALA A 26 -14.28 -19.60 -15.33
N MET A 27 -13.86 -18.39 -14.94
CA MET A 27 -13.34 -18.10 -13.60
C MET A 27 -14.45 -17.88 -12.58
N LYS A 28 -14.15 -18.21 -11.33
CA LYS A 28 -15.04 -17.86 -10.22
C LYS A 28 -14.99 -16.36 -9.97
N LYS A 29 -16.11 -15.80 -9.51
CA LYS A 29 -16.24 -14.37 -9.24
C LYS A 29 -15.13 -13.85 -8.31
N GLU A 30 -14.80 -14.59 -7.26
CA GLU A 30 -13.77 -14.20 -6.29
C GLU A 30 -12.37 -14.13 -6.93
N GLU A 31 -12.08 -15.00 -7.90
CA GLU A 31 -10.81 -14.98 -8.63
C GLU A 31 -10.73 -13.81 -9.61
N VAL A 32 -11.87 -13.43 -10.22
CA VAL A 32 -11.96 -12.25 -11.09
C VAL A 32 -11.75 -10.97 -10.26
N GLU A 33 -12.44 -10.84 -9.13
CA GLU A 33 -12.31 -9.68 -8.23
C GLU A 33 -10.87 -9.54 -7.70
N ALA A 34 -10.23 -10.65 -7.33
CA ALA A 34 -8.83 -10.63 -6.88
C ALA A 34 -7.86 -10.16 -8.00
N LEU A 35 -8.06 -10.62 -9.24
CA LEU A 35 -7.22 -10.18 -10.36
C LEU A 35 -7.49 -8.73 -10.76
N GLU A 36 -8.75 -8.28 -10.73
CA GLU A 36 -9.10 -6.89 -10.99
C GLU A 36 -8.51 -5.95 -9.93
N PHE A 37 -8.55 -6.34 -8.66
CA PHE A 37 -7.90 -5.61 -7.58
C PHE A 37 -6.38 -5.51 -7.77
N ILE A 38 -5.71 -6.61 -8.12
CA ILE A 38 -4.27 -6.58 -8.40
C ILE A 38 -3.96 -5.61 -9.56
N GLU A 39 -4.73 -5.68 -10.65
CA GLU A 39 -4.55 -4.80 -11.81
C GLU A 39 -4.76 -3.32 -11.43
N GLU A 40 -5.81 -3.01 -10.69
CA GLU A 40 -6.13 -1.65 -10.23
C GLU A 40 -4.99 -1.08 -9.37
N MET A 41 -4.56 -1.85 -8.37
CA MET A 41 -3.51 -1.44 -7.42
C MET A 41 -2.13 -1.31 -8.08
N THR A 42 -1.83 -2.15 -9.08
CA THR A 42 -0.54 -2.14 -9.78
C THR A 42 -0.49 -1.17 -10.97
N SER A 43 -1.64 -0.72 -11.48
CA SER A 43 -1.71 0.32 -12.53
C SER A 43 -1.50 1.73 -11.98
N HIS A 44 -1.78 1.96 -10.69
CA HIS A 44 -1.76 3.29 -10.05
C HIS A 44 -0.86 3.33 -8.80
N VAL A 45 0.31 2.66 -8.87
CA VAL A 45 1.19 2.44 -7.70
C VAL A 45 1.54 3.75 -6.98
N ASP A 46 1.90 4.80 -7.71
CA ASP A 46 2.33 6.07 -7.10
C ASP A 46 1.20 6.73 -6.30
N GLU A 47 -0.01 6.77 -6.87
CA GLU A 47 -1.21 7.35 -6.24
C GLU A 47 -1.63 6.54 -5.01
N VAL A 48 -1.68 5.22 -5.16
CA VAL A 48 -2.02 4.29 -4.07
C VAL A 48 -1.03 4.43 -2.92
N GLN A 49 0.29 4.45 -3.21
CA GLN A 49 1.31 4.58 -2.16
C GLN A 49 1.25 5.94 -1.46
N GLN A 50 0.94 7.01 -2.19
CA GLN A 50 0.75 8.33 -1.60
C GLN A 50 -0.47 8.35 -0.68
N MET A 51 -1.61 7.79 -1.11
CA MET A 51 -2.83 7.70 -0.29
C MET A 51 -2.58 6.89 0.99
N VAL A 52 -1.90 5.75 0.89
CA VAL A 52 -1.55 4.92 2.06
C VAL A 52 -0.68 5.70 3.05
N LEU A 53 0.33 6.44 2.57
CA LEU A 53 1.17 7.24 3.44
C LEU A 53 0.37 8.36 4.13
N ASP A 54 -0.49 9.05 3.39
CA ASP A 54 -1.34 10.13 3.92
C ASP A 54 -2.30 9.59 5.00
N ASP A 55 -2.90 8.42 4.78
CA ASP A 55 -3.76 7.75 5.76
C ASP A 55 -3.00 7.33 7.03
N ILE A 56 -1.79 6.78 6.89
CA ILE A 56 -0.94 6.41 8.03
C ILE A 56 -0.58 7.65 8.85
N LEU A 57 -0.14 8.73 8.21
CA LEU A 57 0.31 9.94 8.91
C LEU A 57 -0.84 10.72 9.53
N SER A 58 -1.99 10.79 8.85
CA SER A 58 -3.19 11.46 9.38
C SER A 58 -3.80 10.69 10.57
N THR A 59 -3.88 9.36 10.47
CA THR A 59 -4.38 8.50 11.56
C THR A 59 -3.49 8.59 12.79
N ASN A 60 -2.17 8.58 12.60
CA ASN A 60 -1.19 8.53 13.69
C ASN A 60 -0.61 9.90 14.05
N ALA A 61 -1.24 10.99 13.61
CA ALA A 61 -0.82 12.37 13.82
C ALA A 61 -0.45 12.74 15.27
N ASN A 62 -1.11 12.09 16.23
CA ASN A 62 -0.92 12.32 17.66
C ASN A 62 -0.03 11.27 18.34
N ALA A 63 0.56 10.34 17.57
CA ALA A 63 1.46 9.36 18.12
C ALA A 63 2.77 10.02 18.57
N GLU A 64 3.27 9.62 19.74
CA GLU A 64 4.49 10.19 20.34
C GLU A 64 5.68 10.11 19.38
N TYR A 65 5.78 9.01 18.61
CA TYR A 65 6.85 8.81 17.63
C TYR A 65 6.81 9.82 16.48
N LEU A 66 5.64 10.21 15.98
CA LEU A 66 5.58 11.24 14.94
C LEU A 66 5.87 12.62 15.52
N GLN A 67 5.30 12.92 16.69
CA GLN A 67 5.48 14.22 17.34
C GLN A 67 6.94 14.49 17.74
N ARG A 68 7.67 13.49 18.26
CA ARG A 68 9.10 13.65 18.62
C ARG A 68 9.99 13.93 17.41
N HIS A 69 9.57 13.53 16.20
CA HIS A 69 10.26 13.85 14.94
C HIS A 69 9.67 15.09 14.25
N GLY A 70 8.81 15.84 14.94
CA GLY A 70 8.26 17.09 14.45
C GLY A 70 7.23 16.93 13.33
N ILE A 71 6.61 15.75 13.20
CA ILE A 71 5.44 15.52 12.36
C ILE A 71 4.21 15.68 13.25
N PHE A 72 3.42 16.71 12.95
CA PHE A 72 2.20 17.06 13.66
C PHE A 72 1.04 16.97 12.67
N GLY A 73 -0.14 16.52 13.12
CA GLY A 73 -1.27 16.18 12.27
C GLY A 73 -1.60 17.16 11.14
N GLY A 74 -1.95 16.59 9.98
CA GLY A 74 -2.26 17.30 8.73
C GLY A 74 -1.80 16.49 7.52
N SER A 75 -2.10 16.97 6.30
CA SER A 75 -1.51 16.45 5.05
C SER A 75 0.00 16.71 5.11
N THR A 76 0.73 15.72 5.61
CA THR A 76 2.19 15.76 5.64
C THR A 76 2.65 15.29 4.29
N ASP A 77 3.14 16.23 3.47
CA ASP A 77 3.63 15.91 2.15
C ASP A 77 4.83 14.94 2.22
N LEU A 78 4.96 14.10 1.20
CA LEU A 78 5.99 13.06 1.09
C LEU A 78 7.41 13.58 1.37
N LYS A 79 7.69 14.84 0.99
CA LYS A 79 9.00 15.47 1.19
C LYS A 79 9.25 15.73 2.69
N THR A 80 8.24 16.22 3.41
CA THR A 80 8.34 16.42 4.86
C THR A 80 8.57 15.09 5.57
N PHE A 81 7.79 14.06 5.24
CA PHE A 81 7.97 12.70 5.76
C PHE A 81 9.42 12.21 5.59
N LYS A 82 9.93 12.23 4.34
CA LYS A 82 11.28 11.77 4.01
C LYS A 82 12.40 12.59 4.66
N SER A 83 12.16 13.88 4.94
CA SER A 83 13.16 14.76 5.55
C SER A 83 13.22 14.67 7.08
N LYS A 84 12.10 14.33 7.73
CA LYS A 84 11.96 14.38 9.19
C LYS A 84 12.15 13.03 9.87
N LEU A 85 11.70 11.95 9.23
CA LEU A 85 11.81 10.62 9.81
C LEU A 85 13.12 9.95 9.41
N PRO A 86 13.91 9.47 10.39
CA PRO A 86 15.08 8.67 10.10
C PRO A 86 14.66 7.28 9.61
N ILE A 87 15.54 6.67 8.82
CA ILE A 87 15.53 5.22 8.63
C ILE A 87 16.11 4.61 9.91
N ILE A 88 15.39 3.66 10.50
CA ILE A 88 15.69 3.10 11.83
C ILE A 88 15.92 1.60 11.78
N GLU A 89 16.67 1.11 12.75
CA GLU A 89 16.79 -0.30 13.10
C GLU A 89 15.89 -0.62 14.31
N TYR A 90 15.63 -1.91 14.56
CA TYR A 90 14.79 -2.33 15.70
C TYR A 90 15.26 -1.78 17.06
N GLN A 91 16.58 -1.61 17.23
CA GLN A 91 17.15 -1.14 18.49
C GLN A 91 16.84 0.33 18.80
N ASP A 92 16.55 1.14 17.77
CA ASP A 92 16.21 2.55 17.95
C ASP A 92 14.83 2.72 18.61
N ILE A 93 13.94 1.74 18.40
CA ILE A 93 12.56 1.73 18.92
C ILE A 93 12.33 0.77 20.09
N LEU A 94 13.34 -0.02 20.46
CA LEU A 94 13.25 -0.97 21.57
C LEU A 94 12.77 -0.34 22.90
N PRO A 95 13.19 0.88 23.30
CA PRO A 95 12.67 1.52 24.50
C PRO A 95 11.15 1.75 24.47
N ASP A 96 10.64 2.17 23.31
CA ASP A 96 9.22 2.43 23.07
C ASP A 96 8.43 1.12 23.04
N VAL A 97 8.95 0.08 22.38
CA VAL A 97 8.37 -1.28 22.41
C VAL A 97 8.26 -1.83 23.83
N ARG A 98 9.29 -1.63 24.66
CA ARG A 98 9.27 -2.06 26.08
C ARG A 98 8.22 -1.31 26.90
N ARG A 99 7.98 -0.02 26.63
CA ARG A 99 6.89 0.73 27.28
C ARG A 99 5.54 0.08 26.99
N ILE A 100 5.26 -0.24 25.74
CA ILE A 100 4.03 -0.93 25.33
C ILE A 100 3.92 -2.29 26.01
N ALA A 101 4.99 -3.09 25.99
CA ALA A 101 5.00 -4.41 26.62
C ALA A 101 4.79 -4.37 28.15
N ASN A 102 5.19 -3.28 28.80
CA ASN A 102 4.94 -3.03 30.22
C ASN A 102 3.54 -2.45 30.50
N GLY A 103 2.69 -2.28 29.47
CA GLY A 103 1.30 -1.85 29.59
C GLY A 103 1.08 -0.34 29.50
N ASP A 104 2.01 0.43 28.92
CA ASP A 104 1.78 1.86 28.63
C ASP A 104 0.66 2.01 27.58
N PRO A 105 -0.48 2.65 27.91
CA PRO A 105 -1.61 2.80 26.99
C PRO A 105 -1.49 4.01 26.07
N SER A 106 -0.41 4.80 26.20
CA SER A 106 -0.19 6.00 25.41
C SER A 106 -0.04 5.66 23.92
N PRO A 107 -0.49 6.54 23.00
CA PRO A 107 -0.34 6.30 21.56
C PRO A 107 1.12 6.49 21.15
N ILE A 108 1.97 5.48 21.39
CA ILE A 108 3.41 5.60 21.14
C ILE A 108 3.70 5.58 19.63
N PHE A 109 3.26 4.54 18.94
CA PHE A 109 3.42 4.39 17.47
C PHE A 109 2.12 4.57 16.68
N SER A 110 0.98 4.27 17.31
CA SER A 110 -0.32 4.22 16.64
C SER A 110 -1.40 4.88 17.49
N ALA A 111 -2.37 5.51 16.83
CA ALA A 111 -3.60 5.94 17.48
C ALA A 111 -4.48 4.76 17.91
N GLN A 112 -4.31 3.60 17.27
CA GLN A 112 -4.97 2.36 17.67
C GLN A 112 -4.10 1.60 18.68
N PRO A 113 -4.68 1.06 19.77
CA PRO A 113 -3.92 0.28 20.75
C PRO A 113 -3.25 -0.95 20.14
N VAL A 114 -2.02 -1.24 20.56
CA VAL A 114 -1.35 -2.49 20.20
C VAL A 114 -2.00 -3.66 20.95
N THR A 115 -2.51 -4.63 20.21
CA THR A 115 -3.25 -5.78 20.78
C THR A 115 -2.36 -7.00 21.04
N GLU A 116 -1.29 -7.16 20.26
CA GLU A 116 -0.37 -8.29 20.34
C GLU A 116 1.01 -7.94 19.79
N PHE A 117 2.01 -8.72 20.19
CA PHE A 117 3.35 -8.71 19.57
C PHE A 117 3.51 -9.98 18.75
N LEU A 118 3.69 -9.84 17.44
CA LEU A 118 3.95 -10.96 16.54
C LEU A 118 5.42 -11.37 16.66
N THR A 119 5.67 -12.64 17.00
CA THR A 119 7.00 -13.23 17.22
C THR A 119 7.24 -14.43 16.33
#